data_AF-A0A9E1Q6C0-F1
#
_entry.id   AF-A0A9E1Q6C0-F1
#
_cell.length_a   1.000
_cell.length_b   1.000
_cell.length_c   1.000
_cell.angle_alpha   90.00
_cell.angle_beta   90.00
_cell.angle_gamma   90.00
#
_symmetry.space_group_name_H-M   'P 1'
#
loop_
_entity.id
_entity.type
_entity.pdbx_description
1 polymer ?
#
loop_
_entity_poly.entity_id
_entity_poly.type
_entity_poly.pdbx_seq_one_letter_code
_entity_poly.pdbx_strand_id
1 'polypeptide(L)'
;PIRVRAISEDGSRAIVQAILAGENGELIADGVTKNDFSDANDHLTFHVAKGDVVTIYSKYDAVTLKANKERIVTLEPDRLTKRGAEFFANQVWESRAEQIQNQRQDEMKDLVLTYEDKKMPYWFTTYGDAPFGEKSLWVSMHGGGGAPPEVNTKQWENQKHLYTLEEGVYVAPRAPTDTWNLWHQAHIDPMFERLIENMIVFEGVNPNKVYIIGYSAGGDGVFQLAPRMSDRLAGAGMMAGHPNETKPEGLRNLPFALHMGANDGAYDRNTIATQWKQALEDLQLEDTEGYVHQAVIHEGKGHWMDRQEAMALPWLAKHERNPNPRTVVWVQDDVLHDQMYWLGVPTPKERTKIVASFDGQTITIHESDVETITVYLNDSMLDLDKPVLLNYKDGALGSFEVVRSQQVIAETLRDGKDWYSAKLTISLP
;
A
#
# COMPACT_ATOMS: atom_id res chain seq x y z
N PRO A 1 -6.99 -5.08 -39.88
CA PRO A 1 -5.53 -4.87 -39.81
C PRO A 1 -5.24 -3.74 -38.82
N ILE A 2 -4.19 -3.89 -38.00
CA ILE A 2 -3.70 -2.83 -37.12
C ILE A 2 -2.33 -2.45 -37.64
N ARG A 3 -2.19 -1.18 -38.04
CA ARG A 3 -0.93 -0.62 -38.52
C ARG A 3 -0.22 0.05 -37.34
N VAL A 4 1.09 -0.10 -37.24
CA VAL A 4 1.90 0.40 -36.13
C VAL A 4 3.03 1.24 -36.69
N ARG A 5 3.20 2.43 -36.12
CA ARG A 5 4.34 3.31 -36.34
C ARG A 5 4.88 3.76 -34.99
N ALA A 6 6.16 4.14 -34.97
CA ALA A 6 6.75 4.83 -33.85
C ALA A 6 7.14 6.25 -34.30
N ILE A 7 6.85 7.25 -33.48
CA ILE A 7 7.15 8.66 -33.76
C ILE A 7 7.96 9.20 -32.59
N SER A 8 9.17 9.67 -32.88
CA SER A 8 10.07 10.29 -31.90
C SER A 8 9.59 11.70 -31.54
N GLU A 9 10.14 12.26 -30.46
CA GLU A 9 9.84 13.63 -29.99
C GLU A 9 10.13 14.71 -31.04
N ASP A 10 11.12 14.50 -31.91
CA ASP A 10 11.43 15.40 -33.02
C ASP A 10 10.45 15.27 -34.22
N GLY A 11 9.47 14.38 -34.12
CA GLY A 11 8.44 14.12 -35.13
C GLY A 11 8.86 13.12 -36.21
N SER A 12 10.09 12.60 -36.18
CA SER A 12 10.58 11.60 -37.13
C SER A 12 10.03 10.20 -36.85
N ARG A 13 9.97 9.34 -37.87
CA ARG A 13 9.60 7.94 -37.69
C ARG A 13 10.78 7.11 -37.20
N ALA A 14 10.58 6.33 -36.14
CA ALA A 14 11.59 5.46 -35.55
C ALA A 14 11.43 3.99 -35.93
N ILE A 15 12.55 3.26 -35.90
CA ILE A 15 12.62 1.79 -35.96
C ILE A 15 12.55 1.25 -34.53
N VAL A 16 11.46 0.57 -34.19
CA VAL A 16 11.17 0.07 -32.85
C VAL A 16 10.65 -1.36 -32.94
N GLN A 17 11.15 -2.23 -32.05
CA GLN A 17 10.57 -3.54 -31.84
C GLN A 17 9.20 -3.37 -31.17
N ALA A 18 8.16 -3.84 -31.84
CA ALA A 18 6.79 -3.89 -31.33
C ALA A 18 6.33 -5.33 -31.21
N ILE A 19 5.73 -5.66 -30.07
CA ILE A 19 5.18 -6.97 -29.78
C ILE A 19 3.67 -6.84 -29.68
N LEU A 20 2.95 -7.76 -30.31
CA LEU A 20 1.51 -7.92 -30.22
C LEU A 20 1.20 -9.08 -29.27
N ALA A 21 0.56 -8.77 -28.15
CA ALA A 21 0.02 -9.75 -27.22
C ALA A 21 -1.51 -9.76 -27.27
N GLY A 22 -2.09 -10.92 -26.98
CA GLY A 22 -3.53 -11.10 -26.79
C GLY A 22 -4.03 -10.59 -25.44
N GLU A 23 -5.31 -10.80 -25.17
CA GLU A 23 -5.98 -10.33 -23.95
C GLU A 23 -5.38 -10.95 -22.68
N ASN A 24 -4.85 -12.18 -22.76
CA ASN A 24 -4.24 -12.88 -21.63
C ASN A 24 -2.71 -12.75 -21.63
N GLY A 25 -2.15 -11.79 -22.38
CA GLY A 25 -0.71 -11.56 -22.47
C GLY A 25 0.05 -12.55 -23.35
N GLU A 26 -0.62 -13.48 -24.01
CA GLU A 26 0.02 -14.44 -24.90
C GLU A 26 0.61 -13.76 -26.13
N LEU A 27 1.84 -14.12 -26.50
CA LEU A 27 2.49 -13.59 -27.69
C LEU A 27 1.76 -14.06 -28.95
N ILE A 28 1.20 -13.11 -29.71
CA ILE A 28 0.54 -13.38 -30.99
C ILE A 28 1.52 -13.21 -32.14
N ALA A 29 2.25 -12.08 -32.14
CA ALA A 29 3.21 -11.73 -33.19
C ALA A 29 4.19 -10.66 -32.70
N ASP A 30 5.27 -10.47 -33.42
CA ASP A 30 6.20 -9.37 -33.21
C ASP A 30 6.68 -8.80 -34.55
N GLY A 31 7.31 -7.63 -34.51
CA GLY A 31 7.87 -7.01 -35.70
C GLY A 31 8.49 -5.66 -35.41
N VAL A 32 8.99 -5.01 -36.47
CA VAL A 32 9.75 -3.77 -36.36
C VAL A 32 9.07 -2.65 -37.15
N THR A 33 8.89 -1.48 -36.54
CA THR A 33 8.36 -0.29 -37.22
C THR A 33 9.36 0.27 -38.23
N LYS A 34 8.85 1.10 -39.16
CA LYS A 34 9.62 1.67 -40.26
C LYS A 34 9.90 3.16 -40.03
N ASN A 35 11.09 3.62 -40.43
CA ASN A 35 11.50 5.03 -40.38
C ASN A 35 11.12 5.83 -41.64
N ASP A 36 11.55 7.08 -41.71
CA ASP A 36 11.21 8.03 -42.78
C ASP A 36 11.82 7.70 -44.15
N PHE A 37 12.76 6.75 -44.24
CA PHE A 37 13.26 6.26 -45.53
C PHE A 37 12.30 5.27 -46.20
N SER A 38 11.24 4.85 -45.50
CA SER A 38 10.20 3.97 -46.04
C SER A 38 8.99 4.79 -46.51
N ASP A 39 8.16 4.20 -47.38
CA ASP A 39 6.92 4.84 -47.82
C ASP A 39 6.05 5.26 -46.62
N ALA A 40 5.40 6.43 -46.73
CA ALA A 40 4.60 7.00 -45.65
C ALA A 40 3.44 6.10 -45.21
N ASN A 41 2.94 5.22 -46.09
CA ASN A 41 1.90 4.23 -45.79
C ASN A 41 2.46 2.85 -45.43
N ASP A 42 3.77 2.63 -45.59
CA ASP A 42 4.43 1.38 -45.19
C ASP A 42 4.61 1.37 -43.68
N HIS A 43 3.71 0.67 -43.00
CA HIS A 43 3.69 0.50 -41.56
C HIS A 43 3.79 -0.98 -41.20
N LEU A 44 4.38 -1.29 -40.05
CA LEU A 44 4.27 -2.62 -39.47
C LEU A 44 2.78 -2.96 -39.34
N THR A 45 2.35 -4.08 -39.90
CA THR A 45 0.93 -4.43 -39.96
C THR A 45 0.70 -5.77 -39.29
N PHE A 46 -0.17 -5.76 -38.28
CA PHE A 46 -0.66 -6.96 -37.64
C PHE A 46 -2.08 -7.30 -38.12
N HIS A 47 -2.32 -8.58 -38.38
CA HIS A 47 -3.64 -9.09 -38.72
C HIS A 47 -4.24 -9.76 -37.48
N VAL A 48 -5.25 -9.11 -36.91
CA VAL A 48 -5.93 -9.52 -35.66
C VAL A 48 -7.40 -9.77 -35.96
N ALA A 49 -8.03 -10.75 -35.30
CA ALA A 49 -9.43 -11.06 -35.54
C ALA A 49 -10.34 -9.93 -35.03
N LYS A 50 -11.50 -9.80 -35.67
CA LYS A 50 -12.44 -8.72 -35.33
C LYS A 50 -13.06 -9.00 -33.96
N GLY A 51 -12.88 -8.06 -33.05
CA GLY A 51 -13.43 -8.12 -31.70
C GLY A 51 -12.43 -8.48 -30.62
N ASP A 52 -11.25 -8.99 -30.98
CA ASP A 52 -10.19 -9.32 -30.03
C ASP A 52 -9.69 -8.06 -29.31
N VAL A 53 -9.34 -8.20 -28.04
CA VAL A 53 -8.56 -7.21 -27.30
C VAL A 53 -7.10 -7.61 -27.41
N VAL A 54 -6.26 -6.67 -27.85
CA VAL A 54 -4.83 -6.90 -28.00
C VAL A 54 -4.05 -5.73 -27.43
N THR A 55 -2.83 -6.02 -26.98
CA THR A 55 -1.88 -5.02 -26.52
C THR A 55 -0.68 -4.99 -27.45
N ILE A 56 -0.35 -3.80 -27.94
CA ILE A 56 0.87 -3.56 -28.70
C ILE A 56 1.83 -2.82 -27.78
N TYR A 57 2.99 -3.41 -27.49
CA TYR A 57 3.97 -2.80 -26.62
C TYR A 57 5.36 -2.77 -27.25
N SER A 58 6.15 -1.81 -26.79
CA SER A 58 7.57 -1.65 -27.06
C SER A 58 8.31 -1.47 -25.74
N LYS A 59 9.60 -1.14 -25.79
CA LYS A 59 10.41 -0.91 -24.60
C LYS A 59 9.85 0.17 -23.68
N TYR A 60 9.27 1.23 -24.23
CA TYR A 60 8.89 2.43 -23.46
C TYR A 60 7.39 2.73 -23.45
N ASP A 61 6.61 1.92 -24.14
CA ASP A 61 5.24 2.30 -24.46
C ASP A 61 4.34 1.11 -24.72
N ALA A 62 3.06 1.23 -24.36
CA ALA A 62 2.09 0.15 -24.48
C ALA A 62 0.68 0.68 -24.79
N VAL A 63 0.01 0.08 -25.77
CA VAL A 63 -1.34 0.47 -26.21
C VAL A 63 -2.24 -0.76 -26.29
N THR A 64 -3.20 -0.84 -25.38
CA THR A 64 -4.27 -1.84 -25.39
C THR A 64 -5.46 -1.33 -26.19
N LEU A 65 -6.02 -2.18 -27.05
CA LEU A 65 -7.11 -1.79 -27.93
C LEU A 65 -7.97 -2.97 -28.37
N LYS A 66 -9.27 -2.73 -28.57
CA LYS A 66 -10.20 -3.71 -29.16
C LYS A 66 -10.24 -3.62 -30.69
N ALA A 67 -9.85 -4.67 -31.40
CA ALA A 67 -9.71 -4.76 -32.85
C ALA A 67 -11.06 -4.73 -33.61
N ASN A 68 -11.78 -3.60 -33.55
CA ASN A 68 -13.09 -3.44 -34.18
C ASN A 68 -13.03 -2.88 -35.61
N LYS A 69 -11.96 -2.15 -35.93
CA LYS A 69 -11.74 -1.49 -37.22
C LYS A 69 -10.25 -1.35 -37.50
N GLU A 70 -9.93 -1.09 -38.77
CA GLU A 70 -8.59 -0.69 -39.15
C GLU A 70 -8.20 0.66 -38.53
N ARG A 71 -6.94 0.77 -38.08
CA ARG A 71 -6.36 1.99 -37.52
C ARG A 71 -4.83 1.93 -37.54
N ILE A 72 -4.22 3.11 -37.37
CA ILE A 72 -2.80 3.27 -37.10
C ILE A 72 -2.61 3.55 -35.60
N VAL A 73 -1.74 2.79 -34.96
CA VAL A 73 -1.27 2.98 -33.58
C VAL A 73 0.09 3.67 -33.64
N THR A 74 0.27 4.70 -32.81
CA THR A 74 1.54 5.42 -32.68
C THR A 74 2.14 5.11 -31.33
N LEU A 75 3.35 4.54 -31.34
CA LEU A 75 4.19 4.32 -30.17
C LEU A 75 5.21 5.44 -30.02
N GLU A 76 5.61 5.71 -28.79
CA GLU A 76 6.63 6.71 -28.44
C GLU A 76 7.94 6.00 -28.03
N PRO A 77 9.06 6.23 -28.74
CA PRO A 77 10.27 5.42 -28.61
C PRO A 77 11.36 6.01 -27.71
N ASP A 78 11.22 7.23 -27.22
CA ASP A 78 12.35 7.97 -26.65
C ASP A 78 12.44 7.80 -25.12
N ARG A 79 11.30 7.76 -24.43
CA ARG A 79 11.22 7.65 -22.97
C ARG A 79 9.96 6.94 -22.53
N LEU A 80 10.00 6.37 -21.32
CA LEU A 80 8.87 5.66 -20.74
C LEU A 80 7.65 6.58 -20.64
N THR A 81 6.57 6.22 -21.32
CA THR A 81 5.31 6.97 -21.31
C THR A 81 4.48 6.62 -20.08
N LYS A 82 3.43 7.41 -19.79
CA LYS A 82 2.43 7.06 -18.75
C LYS A 82 1.84 5.66 -18.94
N ARG A 83 1.42 5.34 -20.16
CA ARG A 83 0.82 4.03 -20.50
C ARG A 83 1.87 2.90 -20.50
N GLY A 84 3.10 3.19 -20.90
CA GLY A 84 4.22 2.26 -20.78
C GLY A 84 4.60 1.97 -19.33
N ALA A 85 4.58 2.97 -18.46
CA ALA A 85 4.83 2.83 -17.02
C ALA A 85 3.77 1.95 -16.35
N GLU A 86 2.49 2.21 -16.62
CA GLU A 86 1.38 1.40 -16.10
C GLU A 86 1.46 -0.06 -16.57
N PHE A 87 1.71 -0.28 -17.86
CA PHE A 87 1.90 -1.63 -18.39
C PHE A 87 3.09 -2.34 -17.73
N PHE A 88 4.23 -1.65 -17.60
CA PHE A 88 5.42 -2.23 -16.97
C PHE A 88 5.20 -2.56 -15.50
N ALA A 89 4.53 -1.68 -14.74
CA ALA A 89 4.18 -1.95 -13.34
C ALA A 89 3.31 -3.20 -13.21
N ASN A 90 2.32 -3.38 -14.07
CA ASN A 90 1.50 -4.58 -14.10
C ASN A 90 2.33 -5.84 -14.39
N GLN A 91 3.26 -5.78 -15.35
CA GLN A 91 4.15 -6.91 -15.67
C GLN A 91 5.10 -7.25 -14.50
N VAL A 92 5.65 -6.25 -13.82
CA VAL A 92 6.49 -6.47 -12.64
C VAL A 92 5.68 -7.12 -11.51
N TRP A 93 4.45 -6.65 -11.28
CA TRP A 93 3.55 -7.25 -10.28
C TRP A 93 3.17 -8.68 -10.65
N GLU A 94 2.76 -8.96 -11.89
CA GLU A 94 2.43 -10.32 -12.36
C GLU A 94 3.60 -11.28 -12.17
N SER A 95 4.82 -10.85 -12.52
CA SER A 95 6.03 -11.65 -12.30
C SER A 95 6.31 -11.89 -10.81
N ARG A 96 6.14 -10.87 -9.95
CA ARG A 96 6.28 -11.02 -8.50
C ARG A 96 5.20 -11.96 -7.93
N ALA A 97 3.96 -11.83 -8.38
CA ALA A 97 2.85 -12.68 -7.95
C ALA A 97 3.11 -14.14 -8.33
N GLU A 98 3.59 -14.43 -9.54
CA GLU A 98 3.99 -15.78 -9.96
C GLU A 98 5.15 -16.32 -9.10
N GLN A 99 6.14 -15.49 -8.77
CA GLN A 99 7.22 -15.88 -7.86
C GLN A 99 6.70 -16.22 -6.47
N ILE A 100 5.79 -15.41 -5.92
CA ILE A 100 5.13 -15.67 -4.63
C ILE A 100 4.36 -16.99 -4.69
N GLN A 101 3.56 -17.20 -5.74
CA GLN A 101 2.80 -18.44 -5.97
C GLN A 101 3.68 -19.68 -6.01
N ASN A 102 4.90 -19.58 -6.55
CA ASN A 102 5.82 -20.71 -6.66
C ASN A 102 6.65 -20.92 -5.39
N GLN A 103 7.08 -19.85 -4.72
CA GLN A 103 8.04 -19.92 -3.60
C GLN A 103 7.38 -20.07 -2.23
N ARG A 104 6.13 -19.63 -2.07
CA ARG A 104 5.47 -19.53 -0.75
C ARG A 104 4.29 -20.50 -0.58
N GLN A 105 4.19 -21.53 -1.42
CA GLN A 105 3.14 -22.56 -1.30
C GLN A 105 3.16 -23.27 0.05
N ASP A 106 4.36 -23.58 0.56
CA ASP A 106 4.51 -24.25 1.86
C ASP A 106 4.08 -23.34 3.02
N GLU A 107 4.26 -22.03 2.91
CA GLU A 107 3.76 -21.07 3.92
C GLU A 107 2.24 -21.08 4.02
N MET A 108 1.55 -21.23 2.88
CA MET A 108 0.09 -21.31 2.79
C MET A 108 -0.44 -22.67 3.22
N LYS A 109 0.31 -23.74 2.92
CA LYS A 109 -0.06 -25.10 3.30
C LYS A 109 0.14 -25.37 4.79
N ASP A 110 1.28 -24.98 5.33
CA ASP A 110 1.65 -25.22 6.73
C ASP A 110 1.06 -24.16 7.66
N LEU A 111 0.56 -23.05 7.10
CA LEU A 111 0.03 -21.90 7.81
C LEU A 111 1.03 -21.32 8.82
N VAL A 112 2.30 -21.20 8.39
CA VAL A 112 3.38 -20.63 9.19
C VAL A 112 4.25 -19.74 8.30
N LEU A 113 4.43 -18.49 8.70
CA LEU A 113 5.48 -17.63 8.13
C LEU A 113 6.77 -17.78 8.92
N THR A 114 7.90 -17.76 8.22
CA THR A 114 9.22 -17.73 8.83
C THR A 114 9.98 -16.48 8.38
N TYR A 115 10.55 -15.76 9.33
CA TYR A 115 11.45 -14.63 9.08
C TYR A 115 12.62 -14.75 10.05
N GLU A 116 13.83 -14.92 9.50
CA GLU A 116 15.02 -15.28 10.28
C GLU A 116 14.79 -16.53 11.16
N ASP A 117 14.94 -16.41 12.48
CA ASP A 117 14.71 -17.48 13.45
C ASP A 117 13.27 -17.51 14.00
N LYS A 118 12.43 -16.55 13.60
CA LYS A 118 11.06 -16.36 14.12
C LYS A 118 10.04 -17.08 13.25
N LYS A 119 9.02 -17.64 13.91
CA LYS A 119 7.89 -18.31 13.27
C LYS A 119 6.57 -17.66 13.70
N MET A 120 5.74 -17.33 12.73
CA MET A 120 4.39 -16.83 12.93
C MET A 120 3.40 -17.86 12.38
N PRO A 121 2.95 -18.84 13.19
CA PRO A 121 1.78 -19.62 12.85
C PRO A 121 0.59 -18.68 12.64
N TYR A 122 -0.27 -18.98 11.69
CA TYR A 122 -1.51 -18.25 11.48
C TYR A 122 -2.65 -19.19 11.16
N TRP A 123 -3.85 -18.66 11.24
CA TRP A 123 -5.07 -19.34 10.82
C TRP A 123 -5.90 -18.35 10.03
N PHE A 124 -6.62 -18.80 9.02
CA PHE A 124 -7.54 -17.92 8.31
C PHE A 124 -8.80 -18.63 7.84
N THR A 125 -9.82 -17.84 7.56
CA THR A 125 -11.06 -18.25 6.90
C THR A 125 -11.56 -17.13 6.00
N THR A 126 -12.41 -17.43 5.03
CA THR A 126 -13.06 -16.45 4.16
C THR A 126 -14.55 -16.35 4.46
N TYR A 127 -15.08 -15.13 4.46
CA TYR A 127 -16.49 -14.79 4.58
C TYR A 127 -16.98 -14.10 3.29
N GLY A 128 -18.26 -14.26 2.99
CA GLY A 128 -18.88 -13.68 1.80
C GLY A 128 -18.46 -14.37 0.50
N ASP A 129 -18.87 -13.79 -0.63
CA ASP A 129 -18.70 -14.29 -1.99
C ASP A 129 -18.02 -13.28 -2.94
N ALA A 130 -17.30 -12.30 -2.37
CA ALA A 130 -16.56 -11.32 -3.15
C ALA A 130 -15.60 -12.00 -4.13
N PRO A 131 -15.56 -11.55 -5.41
CA PRO A 131 -14.66 -12.10 -6.41
C PRO A 131 -13.18 -12.05 -6.00
N PHE A 132 -12.38 -12.93 -6.61
CA PHE A 132 -10.93 -12.88 -6.48
C PHE A 132 -10.41 -11.51 -6.96
N GLY A 133 -9.58 -10.87 -6.15
CA GLY A 133 -9.06 -9.51 -6.37
C GLY A 133 -9.90 -8.40 -5.74
N GLU A 134 -11.07 -8.72 -5.19
CA GLU A 134 -11.99 -7.76 -4.58
C GLU A 134 -12.17 -7.93 -3.06
N LYS A 135 -11.67 -9.05 -2.50
CA LYS A 135 -11.89 -9.39 -1.10
C LYS A 135 -11.19 -8.44 -0.14
N SER A 136 -11.80 -8.15 1.01
CA SER A 136 -11.10 -7.48 2.11
C SER A 136 -10.21 -8.46 2.90
N LEU A 137 -9.24 -7.93 3.65
CA LEU A 137 -8.38 -8.68 4.56
C LEU A 137 -8.44 -8.08 5.97
N TRP A 138 -8.62 -8.92 6.97
CA TRP A 138 -8.67 -8.53 8.38
C TRP A 138 -7.65 -9.34 9.18
N VAL A 139 -6.53 -8.70 9.52
CA VAL A 139 -5.50 -9.31 10.38
C VAL A 139 -5.86 -9.02 11.83
N SER A 140 -6.15 -10.07 12.59
CA SER A 140 -6.70 -10.00 13.94
C SER A 140 -5.70 -10.50 14.99
N MET A 141 -5.10 -9.57 15.72
CA MET A 141 -4.03 -9.82 16.68
C MET A 141 -4.56 -10.17 18.07
N HIS A 142 -4.03 -11.25 18.65
CA HIS A 142 -4.43 -11.73 19.97
C HIS A 142 -3.74 -10.98 21.13
N GLY A 143 -4.33 -11.05 22.32
CA GLY A 143 -3.75 -10.51 23.56
C GLY A 143 -2.70 -11.42 24.21
N GLY A 144 -2.38 -11.19 25.49
CA GLY A 144 -1.52 -12.10 26.26
C GLY A 144 -0.02 -11.86 26.11
N GLY A 145 0.39 -10.62 25.85
CA GLY A 145 1.80 -10.22 25.92
C GLY A 145 2.38 -10.39 27.33
N GLY A 146 3.60 -10.92 27.41
CA GLY A 146 4.31 -11.18 28.66
C GLY A 146 3.75 -12.34 29.48
N ALA A 147 2.73 -13.04 28.96
CA ALA A 147 2.16 -14.22 29.60
C ALA A 147 2.96 -15.49 29.22
N PRO A 148 2.84 -16.58 29.99
CA PRO A 148 3.41 -17.87 29.60
C PRO A 148 2.91 -18.33 28.21
N PRO A 149 3.73 -19.07 27.44
CA PRO A 149 3.38 -19.47 26.08
C PRO A 149 2.01 -20.16 25.96
N GLU A 150 1.62 -20.97 26.94
CA GLU A 150 0.33 -21.67 26.94
C GLU A 150 -0.86 -20.71 27.00
N VAL A 151 -0.70 -19.59 27.72
CA VAL A 151 -1.71 -18.52 27.79
C VAL A 151 -1.75 -17.76 26.47
N ASN A 152 -0.59 -17.43 25.91
CA ASN A 152 -0.46 -16.73 24.64
C ASN A 152 -1.12 -17.54 23.49
N THR A 153 -0.79 -18.82 23.38
CA THR A 153 -1.43 -19.74 22.41
C THR A 153 -2.93 -19.85 22.65
N LYS A 154 -3.40 -19.89 23.90
CA LYS A 154 -4.84 -19.90 24.19
C LYS A 154 -5.54 -18.60 23.73
N GLN A 155 -4.89 -17.45 23.86
CA GLN A 155 -5.43 -16.19 23.34
C GLN A 155 -5.50 -16.21 21.81
N TRP A 156 -4.49 -16.78 21.13
CA TRP A 156 -4.56 -16.99 19.69
C TRP A 156 -5.75 -17.89 19.28
N GLU A 157 -5.99 -19.00 19.98
CA GLU A 157 -7.16 -19.86 19.72
C GLU A 157 -8.49 -19.12 19.88
N ASN A 158 -8.62 -18.27 20.90
CA ASN A 158 -9.80 -17.43 21.07
C ASN A 158 -9.96 -16.42 19.92
N GLN A 159 -8.84 -15.82 19.48
CA GLN A 159 -8.83 -14.79 18.46
C GLN A 159 -9.37 -15.32 17.13
N LYS A 160 -9.08 -16.57 16.76
CA LYS A 160 -9.60 -17.21 15.52
C LYS A 160 -11.12 -17.13 15.36
N HIS A 161 -11.85 -17.01 16.47
CA HIS A 161 -13.32 -17.04 16.49
C HIS A 161 -13.93 -15.80 17.14
N LEU A 162 -13.15 -14.74 17.33
CA LEU A 162 -13.61 -13.55 18.04
C LEU A 162 -14.65 -12.77 17.22
N TYR A 163 -14.41 -12.63 15.91
CA TYR A 163 -15.25 -11.85 15.01
C TYR A 163 -15.77 -12.68 13.84
N THR A 164 -16.89 -12.25 13.27
CA THR A 164 -17.46 -12.75 12.02
C THR A 164 -17.62 -11.57 11.09
N LEU A 165 -17.12 -11.70 9.86
CA LEU A 165 -17.20 -10.65 8.85
C LEU A 165 -18.45 -10.85 7.98
N GLU A 166 -18.91 -9.77 7.37
CA GLU A 166 -19.87 -9.85 6.25
C GLU A 166 -19.17 -10.37 4.99
N GLU A 167 -17.96 -9.88 4.73
CA GLU A 167 -17.11 -10.20 3.59
C GLU A 167 -15.64 -10.13 4.00
N GLY A 168 -14.80 -10.99 3.43
CA GLY A 168 -13.35 -10.87 3.49
C GLY A 168 -12.62 -12.08 4.04
N VAL A 169 -11.30 -12.05 3.90
CA VAL A 169 -10.38 -13.00 4.53
C VAL A 169 -10.09 -12.54 5.95
N TYR A 170 -10.46 -13.33 6.93
CA TYR A 170 -10.13 -13.11 8.34
C TYR A 170 -8.91 -13.96 8.69
N VAL A 171 -7.82 -13.32 9.13
CA VAL A 171 -6.57 -13.98 9.48
C VAL A 171 -6.24 -13.70 10.95
N ALA A 172 -6.00 -14.72 11.74
CA ALA A 172 -5.49 -14.62 13.10
C ALA A 172 -4.05 -15.17 13.15
N PRO A 173 -3.01 -14.31 13.14
CA PRO A 173 -1.64 -14.74 13.41
C PRO A 173 -1.44 -15.01 14.90
N ARG A 174 -0.52 -15.92 15.22
CA ARG A 174 0.08 -16.09 16.54
C ARG A 174 1.40 -15.33 16.57
N ALA A 175 1.55 -14.40 17.50
CA ALA A 175 2.78 -13.61 17.59
C ALA A 175 4.02 -14.52 17.73
N PRO A 176 5.15 -14.22 17.07
CA PRO A 176 6.31 -15.10 17.11
C PRO A 176 6.97 -15.22 18.48
N THR A 177 6.72 -14.25 19.37
CA THR A 177 7.26 -14.20 20.73
C THR A 177 6.14 -14.06 21.76
N ASP A 178 6.47 -14.36 23.03
CA ASP A 178 5.54 -14.27 24.17
C ASP A 178 5.86 -13.07 25.08
N THR A 179 6.72 -12.15 24.63
CA THR A 179 7.13 -10.98 25.42
C THR A 179 5.99 -9.96 25.54
N TRP A 180 6.13 -8.98 26.43
CA TRP A 180 5.13 -7.93 26.61
C TRP A 180 4.88 -7.14 25.32
N ASN A 181 5.92 -6.94 24.51
CA ASN A 181 5.90 -6.20 23.24
C ASN A 181 5.75 -7.07 21.98
N LEU A 182 5.13 -8.25 22.10
CA LEU A 182 5.12 -9.28 21.05
C LEU A 182 4.70 -8.82 19.64
N TRP A 183 3.86 -7.78 19.52
CA TRP A 183 3.34 -7.26 18.25
C TRP A 183 4.05 -6.01 17.70
N HIS A 184 5.03 -5.47 18.43
CA HIS A 184 5.75 -4.26 18.00
C HIS A 184 7.27 -4.43 18.03
N GLN A 185 7.73 -5.68 17.88
CA GLN A 185 9.13 -5.95 17.57
C GLN A 185 9.38 -5.81 16.07
N ALA A 186 10.61 -5.43 15.70
CA ALA A 186 11.00 -5.16 14.31
C ALA A 186 10.73 -6.30 13.32
N HIS A 187 10.65 -7.55 13.75
CA HIS A 187 10.35 -8.69 12.87
C HIS A 187 8.86 -8.79 12.48
N ILE A 188 7.96 -8.04 13.13
CA ILE A 188 6.52 -8.09 12.85
C ILE A 188 6.19 -7.44 11.52
N ASP A 189 6.77 -6.27 11.23
CA ASP A 189 6.53 -5.50 10.01
C ASP A 189 6.81 -6.32 8.74
N PRO A 190 8.02 -6.90 8.53
CA PRO A 190 8.27 -7.72 7.35
C PRO A 190 7.43 -9.01 7.33
N MET A 191 7.05 -9.56 8.48
CA MET A 191 6.14 -10.71 8.52
C MET A 191 4.71 -10.33 8.11
N PHE A 192 4.22 -9.15 8.50
CA PHE A 192 2.90 -8.66 8.11
C PHE A 192 2.87 -8.25 6.64
N GLU A 193 3.92 -7.62 6.13
CA GLU A 193 4.07 -7.38 4.70
C GLU A 193 4.01 -8.69 3.91
N ARG A 194 4.76 -9.71 4.34
CA ARG A 194 4.75 -11.04 3.71
C ARG A 194 3.37 -11.70 3.81
N LEU A 195 2.69 -11.59 4.95
CA LEU A 195 1.33 -12.11 5.13
C LEU A 195 0.34 -11.45 4.17
N ILE A 196 0.39 -10.12 4.07
CA ILE A 196 -0.48 -9.34 3.18
C ILE A 196 -0.25 -9.73 1.72
N GLU A 197 1.02 -9.82 1.28
CA GLU A 197 1.37 -10.28 -0.06
C GLU A 197 0.82 -11.68 -0.35
N ASN A 198 0.96 -12.62 0.59
CA ASN A 198 0.43 -13.96 0.43
C ASN A 198 -1.11 -13.93 0.29
N MET A 199 -1.81 -13.15 1.10
CA MET A 199 -3.26 -13.05 1.02
C MET A 199 -3.75 -12.37 -0.27
N ILE A 200 -3.02 -11.40 -0.81
CA ILE A 200 -3.31 -10.80 -2.12
C ILE A 200 -3.20 -11.88 -3.21
N VAL A 201 -2.10 -12.65 -3.19
CA VAL A 201 -1.75 -13.57 -4.28
C VAL A 201 -2.52 -14.89 -4.25
N PHE A 202 -2.76 -15.46 -3.07
CA PHE A 202 -3.41 -16.77 -2.92
C PHE A 202 -4.91 -16.66 -2.67
N GLU A 203 -5.35 -15.64 -1.95
CA GLU A 203 -6.76 -15.50 -1.55
C GLU A 203 -7.51 -14.43 -2.35
N GLY A 204 -6.83 -13.64 -3.17
CA GLY A 204 -7.44 -12.61 -4.00
C GLY A 204 -7.88 -11.40 -3.18
N VAL A 205 -7.09 -11.02 -2.18
CA VAL A 205 -7.31 -9.79 -1.42
C VAL A 205 -7.03 -8.56 -2.28
N ASN A 206 -7.91 -7.57 -2.20
CA ASN A 206 -7.64 -6.24 -2.72
C ASN A 206 -6.66 -5.50 -1.78
N PRO A 207 -5.47 -5.07 -2.25
CA PRO A 207 -4.48 -4.40 -1.40
C PRO A 207 -4.98 -3.07 -0.81
N ASN A 208 -6.07 -2.50 -1.35
CA ASN A 208 -6.69 -1.30 -0.78
C ASN A 208 -7.79 -1.58 0.26
N LYS A 209 -8.00 -2.85 0.65
CA LYS A 209 -8.99 -3.27 1.65
C LYS A 209 -8.34 -4.14 2.74
N VAL A 210 -7.17 -3.74 3.21
CA VAL A 210 -6.43 -4.43 4.27
C VAL A 210 -6.63 -3.71 5.60
N TYR A 211 -7.10 -4.41 6.62
CA TYR A 211 -7.35 -3.88 7.95
C TYR A 211 -6.57 -4.67 9.00
N ILE A 212 -6.03 -3.98 9.99
CA ILE A 212 -5.49 -4.61 11.20
C ILE A 212 -6.41 -4.32 12.38
N ILE A 213 -6.69 -5.32 13.19
CA ILE A 213 -7.42 -5.17 14.44
C ILE A 213 -6.75 -5.97 15.53
N GLY A 214 -6.93 -5.57 16.79
CA GLY A 214 -6.27 -6.28 17.89
C GLY A 214 -6.90 -6.00 19.23
N TYR A 215 -6.90 -7.02 20.08
CA TYR A 215 -7.46 -6.95 21.43
C TYR A 215 -6.36 -7.04 22.49
N SER A 216 -6.44 -6.23 23.55
CA SER A 216 -5.48 -6.24 24.65
C SER A 216 -4.05 -5.98 24.15
N ALA A 217 -3.08 -6.86 24.39
CA ALA A 217 -1.75 -6.75 23.80
C ALA A 217 -1.75 -6.69 22.26
N GLY A 218 -2.76 -7.28 21.60
CA GLY A 218 -2.99 -7.08 20.16
C GLY A 218 -3.39 -5.65 19.83
N GLY A 219 -4.14 -4.99 20.71
CA GLY A 219 -4.45 -3.56 20.63
C GLY A 219 -3.22 -2.68 20.86
N ASP A 220 -2.30 -3.06 21.76
CA ASP A 220 -0.98 -2.43 21.88
C ASP A 220 -0.25 -2.50 20.53
N GLY A 221 -0.28 -3.67 19.89
CA GLY A 221 0.21 -3.89 18.53
C GLY A 221 -0.43 -2.97 17.49
N VAL A 222 -1.76 -2.75 17.54
CA VAL A 222 -2.46 -1.84 16.63
C VAL A 222 -1.94 -0.41 16.78
N PHE A 223 -1.80 0.09 18.01
CA PHE A 223 -1.28 1.44 18.22
C PHE A 223 0.08 1.65 17.55
N GLN A 224 0.94 0.64 17.62
CA GLN A 224 2.31 0.70 17.12
C GLN A 224 2.40 0.47 15.61
N LEU A 225 1.67 -0.53 15.08
CA LEU A 225 1.72 -0.91 13.66
C LEU A 225 0.93 0.04 12.77
N ALA A 226 -0.19 0.59 13.25
CA ALA A 226 -1.05 1.46 12.45
C ALA A 226 -0.31 2.67 11.84
N PRO A 227 0.46 3.48 12.59
CA PRO A 227 1.24 4.57 11.99
C PRO A 227 2.40 4.04 11.12
N ARG A 228 3.10 2.97 11.54
CA ARG A 228 4.24 2.39 10.82
C ARG A 228 3.88 1.73 9.49
N MET A 229 2.64 1.27 9.34
CA MET A 229 2.15 0.59 8.15
C MET A 229 0.98 1.32 7.49
N SER A 230 0.77 2.62 7.79
CA SER A 230 -0.42 3.34 7.32
C SER A 230 -0.55 3.34 5.79
N ASP A 231 0.56 3.29 5.06
CA ASP A 231 0.61 3.19 3.61
C ASP A 231 0.31 1.80 3.04
N ARG A 232 0.06 0.80 3.89
CA ARG A 232 -0.38 -0.56 3.52
C ARG A 232 -1.83 -0.86 3.91
N LEU A 233 -2.48 0.04 4.65
CA LEU A 233 -3.73 -0.24 5.35
C LEU A 233 -4.88 0.67 4.91
N ALA A 234 -6.08 0.09 4.88
CA ALA A 234 -7.35 0.77 4.68
C ALA A 234 -7.96 1.28 5.99
N GLY A 235 -7.58 0.67 7.11
CA GLY A 235 -8.01 1.08 8.45
C GLY A 235 -7.40 0.20 9.54
N ALA A 236 -7.48 0.68 10.78
CA ALA A 236 -6.98 -0.04 11.94
C ALA A 236 -7.96 0.07 13.13
N GLY A 237 -8.13 -1.02 13.88
CA GLY A 237 -9.03 -1.08 15.03
C GLY A 237 -8.34 -1.55 16.31
N MET A 238 -8.16 -0.64 17.25
CA MET A 238 -7.57 -0.89 18.55
C MET A 238 -8.66 -1.19 19.58
N MET A 239 -8.59 -2.35 20.23
CA MET A 239 -9.52 -2.75 21.29
C MET A 239 -8.78 -3.06 22.60
N ALA A 240 -9.08 -2.31 23.66
CA ALA A 240 -8.54 -2.52 25.01
C ALA A 240 -7.00 -2.60 25.13
N GLY A 241 -6.28 -1.94 24.21
CA GLY A 241 -4.82 -1.83 24.22
C GLY A 241 -4.30 -0.56 24.89
N HIS A 242 -2.98 -0.44 24.95
CA HIS A 242 -2.24 0.66 25.51
C HIS A 242 -1.22 1.18 24.48
N PRO A 243 -1.16 2.49 24.21
CA PRO A 243 -0.32 3.07 23.15
C PRO A 243 1.17 3.12 23.49
N ASN A 244 1.53 2.96 24.75
CA ASN A 244 2.87 3.18 25.28
C ASN A 244 3.36 4.60 24.94
N GLU A 245 4.48 4.73 24.23
CA GLU A 245 5.04 6.01 23.76
C GLU A 245 4.46 6.53 22.45
N THR A 246 3.67 5.73 21.73
CA THR A 246 3.13 6.11 20.41
C THR A 246 2.19 7.31 20.52
N LYS A 247 2.11 8.09 19.43
CA LYS A 247 1.24 9.26 19.28
C LYS A 247 0.37 9.14 18.03
N PRO A 248 -0.80 9.81 17.97
CA PRO A 248 -1.72 9.71 16.84
C PRO A 248 -1.26 10.46 15.57
N GLU A 249 -0.21 11.27 15.60
CA GLU A 249 0.23 12.11 14.45
C GLU A 249 0.45 11.30 13.16
N GLY A 250 0.98 10.07 13.27
CA GLY A 250 1.20 9.18 12.11
C GLY A 250 -0.06 8.56 11.53
N LEU A 251 -1.26 8.82 12.10
CA LEU A 251 -2.53 8.23 11.66
C LEU A 251 -3.30 9.09 10.67
N ARG A 252 -2.75 10.22 10.21
CA ARG A 252 -3.47 11.21 9.39
C ARG A 252 -4.31 10.59 8.26
N ASN A 253 -3.74 9.64 7.54
CA ASN A 253 -4.34 9.02 6.35
C ASN A 253 -4.98 7.65 6.62
N LEU A 254 -5.01 7.20 7.87
CA LEU A 254 -5.48 5.86 8.24
C LEU A 254 -6.71 5.97 9.15
N PRO A 255 -7.90 5.56 8.68
CA PRO A 255 -9.08 5.43 9.53
C PRO A 255 -8.80 4.58 10.77
N PHE A 256 -9.00 5.15 11.95
CA PHE A 256 -8.61 4.51 13.22
C PHE A 256 -9.79 4.36 14.17
N ALA A 257 -10.15 3.12 14.50
CA ALA A 257 -11.12 2.81 15.52
C ALA A 257 -10.42 2.56 16.87
N LEU A 258 -10.92 3.20 17.93
CA LEU A 258 -10.42 3.11 19.30
C LEU A 258 -11.58 2.71 20.20
N HIS A 259 -11.49 1.53 20.81
CA HIS A 259 -12.51 1.02 21.72
C HIS A 259 -11.89 0.64 23.06
N MET A 260 -12.43 1.20 24.14
CA MET A 260 -11.93 0.99 25.50
C MET A 260 -13.07 0.88 26.50
N GLY A 261 -12.96 -0.01 27.48
CA GLY A 261 -13.91 -0.08 28.59
C GLY A 261 -13.68 1.05 29.59
N ALA A 262 -14.75 1.73 30.02
CA ALA A 262 -14.65 2.84 30.99
C ALA A 262 -14.00 2.42 32.33
N ASN A 263 -14.12 1.14 32.69
CA ASN A 263 -13.55 0.55 33.91
C ASN A 263 -12.24 -0.22 33.68
N ASP A 264 -11.66 -0.20 32.47
CA ASP A 264 -10.35 -0.81 32.21
C ASP A 264 -9.21 0.10 32.70
N GLY A 265 -9.05 0.17 34.02
CA GLY A 265 -8.08 1.05 34.68
C GLY A 265 -6.66 0.47 34.79
N ALA A 266 -6.41 -0.76 34.32
CA ALA A 266 -5.08 -1.35 34.39
C ALA A 266 -4.12 -0.55 33.47
N TYR A 267 -2.95 -0.16 33.99
CA TYR A 267 -1.98 0.69 33.29
C TYR A 267 -2.58 2.02 32.78
N ASP A 268 -3.60 2.54 33.47
CA ASP A 268 -4.31 3.77 33.09
C ASP A 268 -4.93 3.75 31.67
N ARG A 269 -5.18 2.55 31.11
CA ARG A 269 -5.72 2.36 29.74
C ARG A 269 -6.95 3.20 29.45
N ASN A 270 -7.96 3.19 30.33
CA ASN A 270 -9.18 3.98 30.15
C ASN A 270 -8.92 5.50 30.08
N THR A 271 -8.00 5.98 30.92
CA THR A 271 -7.62 7.39 31.03
C THR A 271 -6.87 7.82 29.78
N ILE A 272 -5.90 7.01 29.35
CA ILE A 272 -5.09 7.24 28.15
C ILE A 272 -5.93 7.12 26.89
N ALA A 273 -6.89 6.18 26.82
CA ALA A 273 -7.84 6.09 25.70
C ALA A 273 -8.71 7.35 25.59
N THR A 274 -9.11 7.94 26.71
CA THR A 274 -9.84 9.22 26.72
C THR A 274 -8.97 10.37 26.22
N GLN A 275 -7.69 10.41 26.61
CA GLN A 275 -6.72 11.39 26.10
C GLN A 275 -6.47 11.22 24.59
N TRP A 276 -6.33 9.98 24.12
CA TRP A 276 -6.16 9.67 22.69
C TRP A 276 -7.39 10.04 21.88
N LYS A 277 -8.59 9.80 22.42
CA LYS A 277 -9.84 10.28 21.82
C LYS A 277 -9.80 11.79 21.63
N GLN A 278 -9.48 12.56 22.68
CA GLN A 278 -9.37 14.01 22.58
C GLN A 278 -8.29 14.44 21.58
N ALA A 279 -7.12 13.80 21.59
CA ALA A 279 -6.05 14.13 20.67
C ALA A 279 -6.42 13.90 19.20
N LEU A 280 -7.17 12.82 18.90
CA LEU A 280 -7.70 12.58 17.55
C LEU A 280 -8.77 13.61 17.16
N GLU A 281 -9.63 14.02 18.10
CA GLU A 281 -10.62 15.09 17.89
C GLU A 281 -9.93 16.43 17.59
N ASP A 282 -8.89 16.78 18.35
CA ASP A 282 -8.11 18.01 18.17
C ASP A 282 -7.36 18.01 16.83
N LEU A 283 -6.67 16.90 16.50
CA LEU A 283 -5.97 16.74 15.23
C LEU A 283 -6.92 16.82 14.03
N GLN A 284 -8.10 16.21 14.12
CA GLN A 284 -9.11 16.30 13.06
C GLN A 284 -9.75 17.70 12.97
N LEU A 285 -9.83 18.45 14.08
CA LEU A 285 -10.28 19.84 14.04
C LEU A 285 -9.27 20.75 13.32
N GLU A 286 -7.97 20.50 13.51
CA GLU A 286 -6.88 21.21 12.83
C GLU A 286 -6.74 20.80 11.35
N ASP A 287 -7.01 19.54 11.04
CA ASP A 287 -6.98 18.96 9.69
C ASP A 287 -8.26 18.18 9.41
N THR A 288 -9.28 18.89 8.92
CA THR A 288 -10.65 18.36 8.73
C THR A 288 -10.75 17.21 7.72
N GLU A 289 -9.74 17.02 6.87
CA GLU A 289 -9.67 15.91 5.92
C GLU A 289 -8.84 14.72 6.46
N GLY A 290 -8.13 14.90 7.57
CA GLY A 290 -7.28 13.89 8.20
C GLY A 290 -7.91 13.24 9.43
N TYR A 291 -7.18 12.27 9.98
CA TYR A 291 -7.43 11.65 11.29
C TYR A 291 -8.86 11.13 11.46
N VAL A 292 -9.44 10.54 10.40
CA VAL A 292 -10.77 9.94 10.47
C VAL A 292 -10.79 8.86 11.55
N HIS A 293 -11.66 8.99 12.54
CA HIS A 293 -11.64 8.08 13.69
C HIS A 293 -13.04 7.74 14.22
N GLN A 294 -13.11 6.59 14.90
CA GLN A 294 -14.23 6.19 15.74
C GLN A 294 -13.68 5.87 17.13
N ALA A 295 -13.88 6.77 18.10
CA ALA A 295 -13.35 6.61 19.46
C ALA A 295 -14.48 6.45 20.49
N VAL A 296 -14.63 5.23 21.04
CA VAL A 296 -15.71 4.84 21.94
C VAL A 296 -15.16 4.35 23.28
N ILE A 297 -15.60 5.04 24.36
CA ILE A 297 -15.42 4.57 25.73
C ILE A 297 -16.72 3.87 26.16
N HIS A 298 -16.65 2.58 26.44
CA HIS A 298 -17.80 1.74 26.76
C HIS A 298 -18.12 1.81 28.26
N GLU A 299 -19.17 2.57 28.61
CA GLU A 299 -19.62 2.75 29.98
C GLU A 299 -19.95 1.41 30.68
N GLY A 300 -19.49 1.28 31.93
CA GLY A 300 -19.68 0.08 32.74
C GLY A 300 -18.88 -1.16 32.31
N LYS A 301 -18.10 -1.09 31.22
CA LYS A 301 -17.26 -2.21 30.74
C LYS A 301 -15.84 -2.12 31.28
N GLY A 302 -15.27 -3.28 31.62
CA GLY A 302 -13.85 -3.42 31.96
C GLY A 302 -13.02 -3.80 30.74
N HIS A 303 -11.92 -4.53 30.95
CA HIS A 303 -11.04 -4.98 29.88
C HIS A 303 -11.76 -5.78 28.79
N TRP A 304 -12.77 -6.57 29.18
CA TRP A 304 -13.70 -7.21 28.26
C TRP A 304 -14.94 -6.34 28.08
N MET A 305 -15.19 -5.93 26.84
CA MET A 305 -16.28 -5.01 26.46
C MET A 305 -17.55 -5.71 25.96
N ASP A 306 -17.69 -7.02 26.22
CA ASP A 306 -18.84 -7.83 25.78
C ASP A 306 -19.09 -7.81 24.26
N ARG A 307 -18.01 -7.73 23.47
CA ARG A 307 -18.04 -7.64 22.00
C ARG A 307 -18.71 -6.39 21.45
N GLN A 308 -18.94 -5.36 22.27
CA GLN A 308 -19.52 -4.10 21.77
C GLN A 308 -18.58 -3.39 20.81
N GLU A 309 -17.27 -3.59 20.94
CA GLU A 309 -16.25 -3.06 20.04
C GLU A 309 -16.32 -3.64 18.61
N ALA A 310 -17.04 -4.75 18.40
CA ALA A 310 -17.25 -5.32 17.06
C ALA A 310 -17.99 -4.36 16.11
N MET A 311 -18.65 -3.31 16.64
CA MET A 311 -19.25 -2.25 15.83
C MET A 311 -18.22 -1.47 14.99
N ALA A 312 -16.93 -1.56 15.33
CA ALA A 312 -15.84 -0.97 14.56
C ALA A 312 -15.71 -1.57 13.16
N LEU A 313 -15.97 -2.89 13.01
CA LEU A 313 -15.75 -3.61 11.76
C LEU A 313 -16.58 -3.04 10.59
N PRO A 314 -17.91 -2.91 10.68
CA PRO A 314 -18.71 -2.31 9.60
C PRO A 314 -18.44 -0.81 9.41
N TRP A 315 -17.82 -0.12 10.37
CA TRP A 315 -17.35 1.26 10.18
C TRP A 315 -16.05 1.29 9.37
N LEU A 316 -15.04 0.51 9.77
CA LEU A 316 -13.76 0.37 9.07
C LEU A 316 -13.96 -0.10 7.61
N ALA A 317 -14.86 -1.04 7.38
CA ALA A 317 -15.16 -1.59 6.05
C ALA A 317 -15.66 -0.55 5.02
N LYS A 318 -16.05 0.66 5.46
CA LYS A 318 -16.46 1.76 4.57
C LYS A 318 -15.30 2.53 3.98
N HIS A 319 -14.08 2.27 4.45
CA HIS A 319 -12.88 2.97 4.05
C HIS A 319 -11.97 2.07 3.22
N GLU A 320 -11.28 2.66 2.25
CA GLU A 320 -10.26 2.01 1.45
C GLU A 320 -8.95 2.78 1.56
N ARG A 321 -7.82 2.08 1.41
CA ARG A 321 -6.49 2.69 1.38
C ARG A 321 -6.38 3.64 0.19
N ASN A 322 -5.85 4.82 0.44
CA ASN A 322 -5.33 5.68 -0.63
C ASN A 322 -3.80 5.53 -0.70
N PRO A 323 -3.24 4.91 -1.76
CA PRO A 323 -1.79 4.75 -1.90
C PRO A 323 -1.06 6.09 -2.13
N ASN A 324 -1.77 7.11 -2.62
CA ASN A 324 -1.21 8.41 -2.97
C ASN A 324 -1.99 9.56 -2.28
N PRO A 325 -1.98 9.62 -0.93
CA PRO A 325 -2.68 10.68 -0.20
C PRO A 325 -2.05 12.04 -0.48
N ARG A 326 -2.88 13.09 -0.62
CA ARG A 326 -2.41 14.44 -0.93
C ARG A 326 -1.47 15.03 0.10
N THR A 327 -1.69 14.69 1.37
CA THR A 327 -0.88 15.16 2.50
C THR A 327 -0.43 13.97 3.32
N VAL A 328 0.83 13.98 3.72
CA VAL A 328 1.46 12.94 4.55
C VAL A 328 2.03 13.60 5.79
N VAL A 329 1.72 13.01 6.94
CA VAL A 329 2.40 13.27 8.22
C VAL A 329 3.10 11.96 8.57
N TRP A 330 4.41 11.92 8.39
CA TRP A 330 5.22 10.74 8.64
C TRP A 330 6.08 10.96 9.89
N VAL A 331 5.80 10.17 10.93
CA VAL A 331 6.58 10.16 12.16
C VAL A 331 7.26 8.79 12.28
N GLN A 332 8.57 8.79 12.47
CA GLN A 332 9.34 7.57 12.70
C GLN A 332 9.14 7.05 14.12
N ASP A 333 9.03 5.73 14.24
CA ASP A 333 9.00 5.03 15.53
C ASP A 333 10.36 4.38 15.83
N ASP A 334 10.41 3.43 16.78
CA ASP A 334 11.59 2.61 17.07
C ASP A 334 11.93 1.60 15.95
N VAL A 335 10.92 1.08 15.26
CA VAL A 335 11.06 0.33 14.01
C VAL A 335 11.02 1.30 12.84
N LEU A 336 12.20 1.53 12.27
CA LEU A 336 12.43 2.53 11.24
C LEU A 336 12.06 2.04 9.85
N HIS A 337 11.50 2.95 9.06
CA HIS A 337 11.17 2.74 7.65
C HIS A 337 11.89 3.77 6.78
N ASP A 338 12.36 3.37 5.61
CA ASP A 338 13.04 4.27 4.66
C ASP A 338 12.08 4.86 3.61
N GLN A 339 10.84 4.35 3.53
CA GLN A 339 9.79 4.85 2.65
C GLN A 339 8.40 4.76 3.32
N MET A 340 7.60 5.81 3.18
CA MET A 340 6.20 5.88 3.62
C MET A 340 5.39 6.69 2.60
N TYR A 341 4.36 6.06 2.02
CA TYR A 341 3.69 6.59 0.83
C TYR A 341 4.71 7.03 -0.24
N TRP A 342 4.59 8.28 -0.69
CA TRP A 342 5.43 8.91 -1.70
C TRP A 342 6.66 9.64 -1.14
N LEU A 343 6.97 9.45 0.15
CA LEU A 343 8.16 10.02 0.80
C LEU A 343 9.19 8.92 1.09
N GLY A 344 10.47 9.26 0.98
CA GLY A 344 11.58 8.42 1.37
C GLY A 344 12.64 9.20 2.14
N VAL A 345 13.33 8.50 3.05
CA VAL A 345 14.45 9.04 3.83
C VAL A 345 15.59 8.04 3.77
N PRO A 346 16.76 8.39 3.19
CA PRO A 346 17.88 7.46 3.06
C PRO A 346 18.45 6.95 4.38
N THR A 347 18.38 7.77 5.43
CA THR A 347 18.88 7.44 6.78
C THR A 347 17.85 7.84 7.82
N PRO A 348 16.79 7.02 8.02
CA PRO A 348 15.75 7.34 8.99
C PRO A 348 16.32 7.30 10.42
N LYS A 349 15.72 8.09 11.30
CA LYS A 349 16.04 8.14 12.73
C LYS A 349 14.75 8.12 13.53
N GLU A 350 14.79 7.52 14.72
CA GLU A 350 13.62 7.47 15.59
C GLU A 350 13.06 8.87 15.84
N ARG A 351 11.73 8.98 15.93
CA ARG A 351 11.01 10.20 16.31
C ARG A 351 11.15 11.39 15.36
N THR A 352 11.83 11.27 14.22
CA THR A 352 11.84 12.33 13.21
C THR A 352 10.48 12.43 12.53
N LYS A 353 10.05 13.66 12.24
CA LYS A 353 8.79 13.97 11.57
C LYS A 353 9.02 14.63 10.21
N ILE A 354 8.16 14.31 9.25
CA ILE A 354 8.01 15.01 7.97
C ILE A 354 6.52 15.29 7.76
N VAL A 355 6.20 16.53 7.38
CA VAL A 355 4.86 16.90 6.88
C VAL A 355 5.01 17.42 5.47
N ALA A 356 4.36 16.77 4.52
CA ALA A 356 4.44 17.14 3.11
C ALA A 356 3.07 17.04 2.43
N SER A 357 2.85 17.85 1.41
CA SER A 357 1.66 17.73 0.57
C SER A 357 1.96 18.00 -0.90
N PHE A 358 1.04 17.62 -1.78
CA PHE A 358 1.03 18.04 -3.17
C PHE A 358 -0.31 18.63 -3.60
N ASP A 359 -0.26 19.63 -4.47
CA ASP A 359 -1.41 20.22 -5.14
C ASP A 359 -1.03 20.68 -6.56
N GLY A 360 -1.80 20.25 -7.55
CA GLY A 360 -1.48 20.52 -8.96
C GLY A 360 -0.13 19.91 -9.39
N GLN A 361 0.83 20.76 -9.77
CA GLN A 361 2.22 20.38 -10.10
C GLN A 361 3.20 20.66 -8.96
N THR A 362 2.70 21.07 -7.79
CA THR A 362 3.52 21.58 -6.70
C THR A 362 3.56 20.61 -5.54
N ILE A 363 4.76 20.33 -5.05
CA ILE A 363 5.02 19.56 -3.84
C ILE A 363 5.60 20.51 -2.80
N THR A 364 5.07 20.48 -1.59
CA THR A 364 5.54 21.32 -0.48
C THR A 364 5.92 20.43 0.68
N ILE A 365 7.17 20.55 1.13
CA ILE A 365 7.62 20.02 2.41
C ILE A 365 7.38 21.11 3.46
N HIS A 366 6.39 20.93 4.33
CA HIS A 366 5.99 21.92 5.34
C HIS A 366 6.87 21.86 6.59
N GLU A 367 7.20 20.64 7.02
CA GLU A 367 8.00 20.36 8.21
C GLU A 367 8.92 19.17 7.91
N SER A 368 10.15 19.22 8.41
CA SER A 368 11.08 18.09 8.32
C SER A 368 12.15 18.18 9.42
N ASP A 369 12.34 17.09 10.13
CA ASP A 369 13.48 16.87 11.03
C ASP A 369 14.68 16.22 10.34
N VAL A 370 14.56 15.90 9.05
CA VAL A 370 15.62 15.30 8.23
C VAL A 370 16.06 16.24 7.11
N GLU A 371 17.34 16.20 6.78
CA GLU A 371 17.93 17.07 5.76
C GLU A 371 17.70 16.54 4.34
N THR A 372 17.74 15.21 4.14
CA THR A 372 17.61 14.60 2.81
C THR A 372 16.31 13.82 2.70
N ILE A 373 15.51 14.17 1.70
CA ILE A 373 14.22 13.55 1.40
C ILE A 373 14.22 13.09 -0.06
N THR A 374 13.69 11.90 -0.30
CA THR A 374 13.28 11.44 -1.63
C THR A 374 11.78 11.59 -1.77
N VAL A 375 11.32 12.17 -2.88
CA VAL A 375 9.93 12.28 -3.26
C VAL A 375 9.70 11.34 -4.44
N TYR A 376 8.84 10.35 -4.26
CA TYR A 376 8.44 9.39 -5.29
C TYR A 376 7.17 9.87 -5.99
N LEU A 377 7.07 9.65 -7.30
CA LEU A 377 6.06 10.28 -8.14
C LEU A 377 5.45 9.28 -9.13
N ASN A 378 4.15 9.39 -9.36
CA ASN A 378 3.45 8.70 -10.44
C ASN A 378 2.39 9.61 -11.10
N ASP A 379 1.88 9.14 -12.23
CA ASP A 379 0.89 9.86 -13.05
C ASP A 379 -0.52 9.94 -12.46
N SER A 380 -0.74 9.39 -11.26
CA SER A 380 -1.98 9.58 -10.49
C SER A 380 -1.90 10.80 -9.55
N MET A 381 -0.67 11.23 -9.21
CA MET A 381 -0.41 12.39 -8.37
C MET A 381 -0.29 13.67 -9.20
N LEU A 382 0.56 13.65 -10.23
CA LEU A 382 0.98 14.81 -11.02
C LEU A 382 1.03 14.45 -12.52
N ASP A 383 1.11 15.47 -13.38
CA ASP A 383 1.45 15.33 -14.79
C ASP A 383 2.98 15.30 -14.95
N LEU A 384 3.55 14.11 -15.11
CA LEU A 384 5.01 13.92 -15.18
C LEU A 384 5.62 14.35 -16.53
N ASP A 385 4.80 14.78 -17.49
CA ASP A 385 5.26 15.39 -18.74
C ASP A 385 5.43 16.92 -18.62
N LYS A 386 5.18 17.47 -17.43
CA LYS A 386 5.41 18.87 -17.07
C LYS A 386 6.40 18.98 -15.91
N PRO A 387 7.10 20.11 -15.78
CA PRO A 387 7.94 20.36 -14.63
C PRO A 387 7.17 20.29 -13.31
N VAL A 388 7.81 19.71 -12.30
CA VAL A 388 7.33 19.61 -10.91
C VAL A 388 7.93 20.76 -10.12
N LEU A 389 7.08 21.54 -9.47
CA LEU A 389 7.49 22.61 -8.57
C LEU A 389 7.68 22.04 -7.17
N LEU A 390 8.75 22.44 -6.51
CA LEU A 390 9.05 21.97 -5.16
C LEU A 390 9.32 23.15 -4.23
N ASN A 391 8.66 23.13 -3.08
CA ASN A 391 8.79 24.12 -2.02
C ASN A 391 9.23 23.46 -0.71
N TYR A 392 9.96 24.23 0.10
CA TYR A 392 10.17 23.95 1.51
C TYR A 392 9.66 25.13 2.32
N LYS A 393 8.65 24.88 3.15
CA LYS A 393 7.85 25.92 3.81
C LYS A 393 7.36 26.93 2.75
N ASP A 394 7.61 28.22 2.96
CA ASP A 394 7.22 29.29 2.03
C ASP A 394 8.24 29.53 0.91
N GLY A 395 9.37 28.80 0.89
CA GLY A 395 10.46 29.00 -0.05
C GLY A 395 10.44 28.02 -1.22
N ALA A 396 10.56 28.53 -2.45
CA ALA A 396 10.74 27.68 -3.63
C ALA A 396 12.14 27.04 -3.65
N LEU A 397 12.20 25.72 -3.73
CA LEU A 397 13.44 24.97 -3.97
C LEU A 397 13.77 24.88 -5.46
N GLY A 398 12.76 24.85 -6.33
CA GLY A 398 12.95 24.92 -7.78
C GLY A 398 11.83 24.30 -8.60
N SER A 399 12.12 24.18 -9.90
CA SER A 399 11.28 23.53 -10.91
C SER A 399 12.09 22.41 -11.55
N PHE A 400 11.58 21.19 -11.52
CA PHE A 400 12.31 19.98 -11.88
C PHE A 400 11.60 19.22 -12.99
N GLU A 401 12.30 18.92 -14.07
CA GLU A 401 11.86 17.91 -15.03
C GLU A 401 12.10 16.52 -14.44
N VAL A 402 11.10 15.66 -14.51
CA VAL A 402 11.16 14.28 -14.01
C VAL A 402 10.99 13.30 -15.16
N VAL A 403 11.67 12.16 -15.07
CA VAL A 403 11.61 11.12 -16.12
C VAL A 403 11.11 9.83 -15.51
N ARG A 404 10.11 9.23 -16.15
CA ARG A 404 9.60 7.91 -15.77
C ARG A 404 10.68 6.84 -15.98
N SER A 405 10.79 5.91 -15.05
CA SER A 405 11.86 4.92 -14.98
C SER A 405 11.32 3.56 -14.57
N GLN A 406 11.60 2.55 -15.39
CA GLN A 406 11.33 1.15 -15.08
C GLN A 406 12.05 0.71 -13.80
N GLN A 407 13.24 1.25 -13.53
CA GLN A 407 13.97 0.97 -12.31
C GLN A 407 13.23 1.50 -11.08
N VAL A 408 12.69 2.72 -11.13
CA VAL A 408 11.93 3.29 -10.00
C VAL A 408 10.66 2.48 -9.75
N ILE A 409 10.00 2.01 -10.81
CA ILE A 409 8.83 1.10 -10.68
C ILE A 409 9.26 -0.19 -9.98
N ALA A 410 10.32 -0.85 -10.45
CA ALA A 410 10.79 -2.10 -9.85
C ALA A 410 11.24 -1.94 -8.38
N GLU A 411 11.85 -0.80 -8.04
CA GLU A 411 12.28 -0.47 -6.67
C GLU A 411 11.11 -0.20 -5.72
N THR A 412 10.07 0.48 -6.19
CA THR A 412 9.00 1.03 -5.34
C THR A 412 7.70 0.23 -5.37
N LEU A 413 7.57 -0.73 -6.29
CA LEU A 413 6.37 -1.55 -6.40
C LEU A 413 6.20 -2.40 -5.14
N ARG A 414 5.11 -2.16 -4.41
CA ARG A 414 4.72 -2.87 -3.20
C ARG A 414 3.60 -3.87 -3.48
N ASP A 415 2.65 -3.47 -4.32
CA ASP A 415 1.56 -4.30 -4.81
C ASP A 415 1.06 -3.81 -6.19
N GLY A 416 0.08 -4.48 -6.78
CA GLY A 416 -0.47 -4.12 -8.09
C GLY A 416 -1.16 -2.75 -8.18
N LYS A 417 -1.31 -2.02 -7.07
CA LYS A 417 -1.94 -0.69 -6.98
C LYS A 417 -1.05 0.38 -6.31
N ASP A 418 0.16 0.02 -5.88
CA ASP A 418 1.09 0.93 -5.19
C ASP A 418 2.51 0.81 -5.77
N TRP A 419 2.85 1.81 -6.59
CA TRP A 419 4.14 1.96 -7.26
C TRP A 419 4.36 3.41 -7.71
N TYR A 420 5.62 3.76 -7.89
CA TYR A 420 6.05 5.06 -8.42
C TYR A 420 6.91 4.89 -9.68
N SER A 421 6.82 5.86 -10.60
CA SER A 421 7.58 5.83 -11.85
C SER A 421 8.71 6.84 -11.90
N ALA A 422 8.75 7.84 -11.03
CA ALA A 422 9.82 8.81 -10.97
C ALA A 422 10.19 9.12 -9.51
N LYS A 423 11.39 9.67 -9.30
CA LYS A 423 11.80 10.14 -7.98
C LYS A 423 12.70 11.38 -8.08
N LEU A 424 12.60 12.25 -7.07
CA LEU A 424 13.47 13.40 -6.86
C LEU A 424 14.10 13.28 -5.47
N THR A 425 15.41 13.43 -5.35
CA THR A 425 16.07 13.49 -4.04
C THR A 425 16.61 14.89 -3.82
N ILE A 426 16.26 15.47 -2.68
CA ILE A 426 16.54 16.85 -2.32
C ILE A 426 17.23 16.95 -0.97
N SER A 427 18.08 17.95 -0.83
CA SER A 427 18.61 18.41 0.45
C SER A 427 17.87 19.69 0.83
N LEU A 428 17.23 19.68 2.00
CA LEU A 428 16.56 20.85 2.56
C LEU A 428 17.60 21.86 3.09
N PRO A 429 17.32 23.16 3.00
CA PRO A 429 18.22 24.24 3.41
C PRO A 429 18.38 24.40 4.93
#